data_AF-A0A6J4N9Y9-F1
#
_entry.id   AF-A0A6J4N9Y9-F1
#
_cell.length_a   1.000
_cell.length_b   1.000
_cell.length_c   1.000
_cell.angle_alpha   90.00
_cell.angle_beta   90.00
_cell.angle_gamma   90.00
#
_symmetry.space_group_name_H-M   'P 1'
#
loop_
_entity.id
_entity.type
_entity.pdbx_description
1 polymer ?
#
loop_
_entity_poly.entity_id
_entity_poly.type
_entity_poly.pdbx_seq_one_letter_code
_entity_poly.pdbx_strand_id
1 'polypeptide(L)' 'MISSLDELAGRIGSEGLPIRWDEELAPRRRFYAEYPFGNRLAFLEGRL' A
#
# COMPACT_ATOMS: atom_id res chain seq x y z
N MET A 1 -2.80 10.04 12.41
CA MET A 1 -3.63 10.22 11.19
C MET A 1 -2.72 9.92 10.02
N ILE A 2 -3.16 9.15 9.03
CA ILE A 2 -2.39 8.92 7.80
C ILE A 2 -3.06 9.77 6.73
N SER A 3 -2.30 10.64 6.08
CA SER A 3 -2.82 11.67 5.17
C SER A 3 -2.61 11.33 3.69
N SER A 4 -1.79 10.33 3.39
CA SER A 4 -1.45 9.96 2.02
C SER A 4 -1.12 8.48 1.89
N LEU A 5 -1.24 7.96 0.68
CA LEU A 5 -0.91 6.56 0.38
C LEU A 5 0.59 6.26 0.60
N ASP A 6 1.48 7.23 0.34
CA ASP A 6 2.92 7.12 0.59
C ASP A 6 3.26 7.00 2.09
N GLU A 7 2.59 7.79 2.93
CA GLU A 7 2.77 7.75 4.39
C GLU A 7 2.32 6.38 4.94
N LEU A 8 1.23 5.83 4.41
CA LEU A 8 0.78 4.48 4.75
C LEU A 8 1.82 3.43 4.35
N ALA A 9 2.31 3.50 3.11
CA ALA A 9 3.30 2.56 2.58
C ALA A 9 4.59 2.59 3.40
N GLY A 10 5.10 3.79 3.73
CA GLY A 10 6.32 3.95 4.55
C GLY A 10 6.16 3.39 5.96
N ARG A 11 4.99 3.60 6.58
CA ARG A 11 4.72 3.05 7.91
C ARG A 11 4.64 1.52 7.90
N ILE A 12 3.90 0.94 6.95
CA ILE A 12 3.80 -0.52 6.82
C ILE A 12 5.16 -1.14 6.50
N GLY A 13 5.95 -0.52 5.62
CA GLY A 13 7.31 -0.96 5.30
C GLY A 13 8.27 -0.90 6.50
N SER A 14 8.13 0.11 7.37
CA SER A 14 8.96 0.23 8.59
C SER A 14 8.69 -0.88 9.61
N GLU A 15 7.51 -1.50 9.57
CA GLU A 15 7.16 -2.67 10.38
C GLU A 15 7.70 -3.99 9.77
N GLY A 16 8.48 -3.92 8.68
CA GLY A 16 9.12 -5.07 8.04
C GLY A 16 8.27 -5.79 7.00
N LEU A 17 7.10 -5.24 6.63
CA LEU A 17 6.26 -5.83 5.59
C LEU A 17 6.72 -5.39 4.19
N PRO A 18 6.96 -6.32 3.24
CA PRO A 18 7.35 -5.96 1.89
C PRO A 18 6.29 -5.12 1.19
N ILE A 19 6.69 -3.99 0.62
CA ILE A 19 5.82 -3.09 -0.16
C ILE A 19 6.17 -3.18 -1.64
N ARG A 20 5.15 -3.38 -2.49
CA ARG A 20 5.28 -3.33 -3.95
C ARG A 20 4.28 -2.36 -4.55
N TRP A 21 4.79 -1.32 -5.20
CA TRP A 21 3.96 -0.39 -5.97
C TRP A 21 3.49 -1.02 -7.28
N ASP A 22 2.29 -0.62 -7.67
CA ASP A 22 1.66 -1.02 -8.92
C ASP A 22 1.12 0.22 -9.66
N GLU A 23 1.64 0.41 -10.86
CA GLU A 23 1.33 1.53 -11.74
C GLU A 23 0.31 1.15 -12.83
N GLU A 24 -0.12 -0.11 -12.91
CA GLU A 24 -1.07 -0.58 -13.93
C GLU A 24 -2.48 0.01 -13.75
N LEU A 25 -2.79 0.57 -12.58
CA LEU A 25 -4.10 1.15 -12.24
C LEU A 25 -4.19 2.67 -12.48
N ALA A 26 -3.36 3.22 -13.38
CA ALA A 26 -3.39 4.65 -13.71
C ALA A 26 -4.81 5.14 -14.10
N PRO A 27 -5.24 6.34 -13.64
CA PRO A 27 -4.45 7.34 -12.89
C PRO A 27 -4.41 7.11 -11.37
N ARG A 28 -5.00 6.02 -10.86
CA ARG A 28 -5.02 5.74 -9.42
C ARG A 28 -3.77 5.00 -9.01
N ARG A 29 -3.18 5.41 -7.90
CA ARG A 29 -2.02 4.73 -7.33
C ARG A 29 -2.47 3.58 -6.44
N ARG A 30 -1.72 2.48 -6.50
CA ARG A 30 -1.93 1.29 -5.66
C ARG A 30 -0.59 0.73 -5.20
N PHE A 31 -0.57 0.15 -4.00
CA PHE A 31 0.51 -0.74 -3.58
C PHE A 31 -0.04 -2.01 -2.93
N TYR A 32 0.82 -3.02 -2.89
CA TYR A 32 0.58 -4.28 -2.21
C TYR A 32 1.51 -4.42 -1.01
N ALA A 33 0.97 -4.94 0.10
CA ALA A 33 1.75 -5.44 1.22
C ALA A 33 1.63 -6.97 1.28
N GLU A 34 2.76 -7.67 1.35
CA GLU A 34 2.77 -9.13 1.52
C GLU A 34 2.71 -9.46 3.01
N TYR A 35 1.63 -10.12 3.42
CA TYR A 35 1.41 -10.46 4.81
C TYR A 35 1.98 -11.85 5.12
N PRO A 36 2.60 -12.07 6.30
CA PRO A 36 3.28 -13.34 6.62
C PRO A 36 2.38 -14.58 6.57
N PHE A 37 1.06 -14.40 6.68
CA PHE A 37 0.08 -15.49 6.62
C PHE A 37 -0.39 -15.80 5.19
N GLY A 38 0.35 -15.35 4.17
CA GLY A 38 0.09 -15.67 2.75
C GLY A 38 -0.96 -14.78 2.08
N ASN A 39 -1.58 -13.86 2.81
CA ASN A 39 -2.50 -12.88 2.23
C ASN A 39 -1.72 -11.71 1.61
N ARG A 40 -2.25 -11.17 0.51
CA ARG A 40 -1.79 -9.91 -0.07
C ARG A 40 -2.85 -8.84 0.15
N LEU A 41 -2.48 -7.75 0.81
CA LEU A 41 -3.36 -6.60 1.01
C LEU A 41 -3.06 -5.55 -0.06
N ALA A 42 -4.11 -5.00 -0.65
CA ALA A 42 -4.02 -3.94 -1.66
C ALA A 42 -4.55 -2.63 -1.08
N PHE A 43 -3.77 -1.56 -1.22
CA PHE A 43 -4.12 -0.23 -0.74
C PHE A 43 -4.17 0.74 -1.90
N LEU A 44 -5.21 1.56 -1.94
CA LEU A 44 -5.45 2.59 -2.94
C LEU A 44 -6.19 3.76 -2.29
N GLU A 45 -6.10 4.95 -2.89
CA GLU A 45 -6.82 6.11 -2.40
C GLU A 45 -8.33 5.95 -2.63
N GLY A 46 -9.10 6.16 -1.56
CA GLY A 46 -10.55 6.23 -1.61
C GLY A 46 -11.01 7.58 -2.16
N ARG A 47 -12.17 7.60 -2.82
CA ARG A 47 -12.86 8.85 -3.16
C ARG A 47 -13.84 9.16 -2.03
N LEU A 48 -13.67 10.30 -1.38
CA LEU A 48 -14.65 10.87 -0.45
C LEU A 48 -15.87 11.38 -1.22
#